data_AF-A0A2N2S706-F1
#
_entry.id   AF-A0A2N2S706-F1
#
_cell.length_a   1.000
_cell.length_b   1.000
_cell.length_c   1.000
_cell.angle_alpha   90.00
_cell.angle_beta   90.00
_cell.angle_gamma   90.00
#
_symmetry.space_group_name_H-M   'P 1'
#
loop_
_entity.id
_entity.type
_entity.pdbx_description
1 polymer ?
#
loop_
_entity_poly.entity_id
_entity_poly.type
_entity_poly.pdbx_seq_one_letter_code
_entity_poly.pdbx_strand_id
1 'polypeptide(L)'
;MSIAHELESNWHNSTAGQYLLAKEQALYDQAVFDLFGFKAVQMGSSHMDLLRNSRIPNRYHAAGFPVSTSTDTPFETHLCCCD
;
A
#
# COMPACT_ATOMS: atom_id res chain seq x y z
N MET A 1 3.43 -11.62 -18.05
CA MET A 1 2.69 -11.15 -16.86
C MET A 1 2.02 -12.36 -16.23
N SER A 2 2.43 -12.88 -15.07
CA SER A 2 1.51 -13.64 -14.17
C SER A 2 2.17 -14.23 -12.91
N ILE A 3 3.38 -14.80 -13.02
CA ILE A 3 3.86 -15.72 -11.97
C ILE A 3 4.15 -15.02 -10.64
N ALA A 4 4.71 -13.81 -10.66
CA ALA A 4 5.09 -13.08 -9.44
C ALA A 4 3.86 -12.70 -8.58
N HIS A 5 2.79 -12.20 -9.21
CA HIS A 5 1.57 -11.81 -8.51
C HIS A 5 0.82 -13.02 -7.95
N GLU A 6 0.85 -14.17 -8.65
CA GLU A 6 0.29 -15.44 -8.17
C GLU A 6 1.07 -15.99 -6.97
N LEU A 7 2.40 -15.89 -6.97
CA LEU A 7 3.23 -16.31 -5.83
C LEU A 7 2.94 -15.46 -4.58
N GLU A 8 2.85 -14.14 -4.75
CA GLU A 8 2.49 -13.21 -3.67
C GLU A 8 1.10 -13.51 -3.11
N SER A 9 0.11 -13.70 -4.00
CA SER A 9 -1.25 -14.03 -3.61
C SER A 9 -1.32 -15.35 -2.82
N ASN A 10 -0.61 -16.39 -3.29
CA ASN A 10 -0.55 -17.68 -2.61
C ASN A 10 0.14 -17.58 -1.24
N TRP A 11 1.21 -16.80 -1.14
CA TRP A 11 1.91 -16.57 0.13
C TRP A 11 1.01 -15.87 1.15
N HIS A 12 0.32 -14.79 0.77
CA HIS A 12 -0.61 -14.07 1.65
C HIS A 12 -1.78 -14.95 2.13
N ASN A 13 -2.24 -15.88 1.28
CA ASN A 13 -3.32 -16.81 1.64
C ASN A 13 -2.86 -17.98 2.51
N SER A 14 -1.54 -18.21 2.65
CA SER A 14 -1.02 -19.22 3.56
C SER A 14 -1.24 -18.83 5.03
N THR A 15 -1.31 -19.82 5.93
CA THR A 15 -1.46 -19.57 7.38
C THR A 15 -0.33 -18.71 7.94
N ALA A 16 0.90 -18.90 7.45
CA ALA A 16 2.06 -18.10 7.85
C ALA A 16 1.94 -16.65 7.35
N GLY A 17 1.49 -16.46 6.10
CA GLY A 17 1.22 -15.15 5.52
C GLY A 17 0.17 -14.40 6.32
N GLN A 18 -0.99 -15.01 6.59
CA GLN A 18 -2.06 -14.40 7.38
C GLN A 18 -1.62 -14.02 8.80
N TYR A 19 -0.81 -14.87 9.44
CA TYR A 19 -0.27 -14.58 10.77
C TYR A 19 0.66 -13.35 10.76
N LEU A 20 1.54 -13.27 9.75
CA LEU A 20 2.45 -12.13 9.59
C LEU A 20 1.67 -10.85 9.30
N LEU A 21 0.73 -10.90 8.36
CA LEU A 21 -0.13 -9.76 8.00
C LEU A 21 -0.91 -9.24 9.21
N ALA A 22 -1.46 -10.12 10.05
CA ALA A 22 -2.17 -9.72 11.26
C ALA A 22 -1.25 -9.00 12.27
N LYS A 23 0.00 -9.46 12.40
CA LYS A 23 1.00 -8.81 13.26
C LYS A 23 1.42 -7.45 12.71
N GLU A 24 1.75 -7.39 11.43
CA GLU A 24 2.13 -6.14 10.75
C GLU A 24 1.02 -5.11 10.89
N GLN A 25 -0.23 -5.50 10.64
CA GLN A 25 -1.37 -4.60 10.80
C GLN A 25 -1.45 -4.00 12.21
N ALA A 26 -1.27 -4.81 13.26
CA ALA A 26 -1.29 -4.32 14.64
C ALA A 26 -0.14 -3.36 14.96
N LEU A 27 1.03 -3.53 14.32
CA LEU A 27 2.16 -2.61 14.47
C LEU A 27 1.88 -1.28 13.77
N TYR A 28 1.38 -1.32 12.53
CA TYR A 28 1.02 -0.11 11.79
C TYR A 28 -0.12 0.65 12.45
N ASP A 29 -1.16 -0.05 12.95
CA ASP A 29 -2.26 0.58 13.67
C ASP A 29 -1.76 1.42 14.85
N GLN A 30 -0.79 0.91 15.61
CA GLN A 30 -0.19 1.64 16.72
C GLN A 30 0.63 2.83 16.23
N ALA A 31 1.41 2.65 15.17
CA ALA A 31 2.25 3.70 14.62
C ALA A 31 1.44 4.86 14.02
N VAL A 32 0.33 4.59 13.34
CA VAL A 32 -0.47 5.62 12.65
C VAL A 32 -1.49 6.33 13.54
N PHE A 33 -1.77 5.76 14.72
CA PHE A 33 -2.76 6.30 15.65
C PHE A 33 -2.40 7.70 16.16
N ASP A 34 -1.11 7.94 16.39
CA ASP A 34 -0.58 9.18 16.95
C ASP A 34 0.02 10.11 15.88
N LEU A 35 -0.27 9.84 14.60
CA LEU A 35 0.14 10.73 13.51
C LEU A 35 -0.87 11.86 13.32
N PHE A 36 -0.35 13.07 13.26
CA PHE A 36 -1.10 14.28 12.95
C PHE A 36 -0.76 14.76 11.53
N GLY A 37 -1.78 15.21 10.79
CA GLY A 37 -1.58 15.70 9.43
C GLY A 37 -2.89 15.98 8.71
N PHE A 38 -2.80 16.55 7.50
CA PHE A 38 -3.96 16.82 6.66
C PHE A 38 -4.24 15.70 5.66
N LYS A 39 -3.18 15.08 5.10
CA LYS A 39 -3.28 13.98 4.12
C LYS A 39 -2.34 12.84 4.51
N ALA A 40 -2.83 11.62 4.43
CA ALA A 40 -2.05 10.39 4.58
C ALA A 40 -2.08 9.64 3.25
N VAL A 41 -0.93 9.19 2.76
CA VAL A 41 -0.83 8.43 1.50
C VAL A 41 -0.15 7.09 1.80
N GLN A 42 -0.84 5.99 1.50
CA GLN A 42 -0.25 4.65 1.49
C GLN A 42 0.29 4.35 0.11
N MET A 43 1.58 4.00 0.03
CA MET A 43 2.23 3.60 -1.21
C MET A 43 2.65 2.14 -1.13
N GLY A 44 2.28 1.34 -2.14
CA GLY A 44 2.54 -0.10 -2.16
C GLY A 44 1.55 -0.92 -1.31
N SER A 45 1.80 -2.23 -1.23
CA SER A 45 0.99 -3.25 -0.53
C SER A 45 -0.53 -3.07 -0.67
N SER A 46 -1.09 -3.47 -1.81
CA SER A 46 -2.53 -3.34 -2.09
C SER A 46 -3.42 -4.25 -1.23
N HIS A 47 -2.84 -5.23 -0.53
CA HIS A 47 -3.58 -6.24 0.22
C HIS A 47 -3.82 -5.87 1.70
N MET A 48 -3.23 -4.79 2.20
CA MET A 48 -3.38 -4.33 3.59
C MET A 48 -3.86 -2.88 3.67
N ASP A 49 -4.71 -2.57 4.64
CA ASP A 49 -5.09 -1.20 4.96
C ASP A 49 -4.23 -0.68 6.14
N LEU A 50 -3.02 -0.21 5.83
CA LEU A 50 -2.05 0.25 6.83
C LEU A 50 -2.46 1.57 7.50
N LEU A 51 -3.39 2.30 6.89
CA LEU A 51 -3.89 3.57 7.41
C LEU A 51 -5.20 3.44 8.19
N ARG A 52 -5.72 2.21 8.41
CA ARG A 52 -7.06 2.03 9.00
C ARG A 52 -7.26 2.74 10.34
N ASN A 53 -6.22 2.80 11.18
CA ASN A 53 -6.26 3.42 12.50
C ASN A 53 -5.75 4.88 12.51
N SER A 54 -5.46 5.44 11.34
CA SER A 54 -5.01 6.83 11.23
C SER A 54 -6.17 7.78 11.51
N ARG A 55 -5.90 8.82 12.31
CA ARG A 55 -6.87 9.88 12.62
C ARG A 55 -6.92 10.98 11.55
N ILE A 56 -6.08 10.90 10.51
CA ILE A 56 -6.04 11.86 9.41
C ILE A 56 -7.25 11.61 8.49
N PRO A 57 -8.10 12.62 8.21
CA PRO A 57 -9.35 12.42 7.46
C PRO A 57 -9.12 12.14 5.97
N ASN A 58 -8.11 12.76 5.36
CA ASN A 58 -7.83 12.54 3.94
C ASN A 58 -6.81 11.40 3.78
N ARG A 59 -7.29 10.19 3.52
CA ARG A 59 -6.48 9.00 3.27
C ARG A 59 -6.50 8.64 1.80
N TYR A 60 -5.32 8.45 1.22
CA TYR A 60 -5.14 8.10 -0.19
C TYR A 60 -4.32 6.82 -0.30
N HIS A 61 -4.61 6.03 -1.33
CA HIS A 61 -3.79 4.90 -1.74
C HIS A 61 -3.18 5.22 -3.10
N ALA A 62 -1.86 5.15 -3.19
CA ALA A 62 -1.19 5.25 -4.48
C ALA A 62 -1.34 3.91 -5.20
N ALA A 63 -2.19 3.88 -6.23
CA ALA A 63 -2.16 2.80 -7.20
C ALA A 63 -0.82 2.86 -7.95
N GLY A 64 -0.22 1.70 -8.20
CA GLY A 64 1.03 1.63 -8.95
C GLY A 64 0.89 2.38 -10.29
N PHE A 65 1.95 3.09 -10.66
CA PHE A 65 2.01 3.76 -11.95
C PHE A 65 1.80 2.72 -13.05
N PRO A 66 0.90 2.94 -14.03
CA PRO A 66 0.94 2.14 -15.24
C PRO A 66 2.35 2.32 -15.82
N VAL A 67 3.09 1.23 -15.92
CA VAL A 67 4.45 1.27 -16.48
C VAL A 67 4.31 1.72 -17.93
N SER A 68 4.59 3.00 -18.20
CA SER A 68 4.73 3.50 -19.56
C SER A 68 5.96 2.83 -20.12
N THR A 69 5.78 1.80 -20.95
CA THR A 69 6.87 1.16 -21.69
C THR A 69 7.35 2.07 -22.81
N SER A 70 7.90 3.23 -22.46
CA SER A 70 8.62 4.09 -23.38
C SER A 70 9.72 4.81 -22.63
N THR A 71 10.94 4.39 -22.94
CA THR A 71 12.22 4.96 -22.55
C THR A 71 12.19 6.49 -22.66
N ASP A 72 12.76 7.14 -21.65
CA ASP A 72 13.24 8.52 -21.64
C ASP A 72 12.22 9.63 -21.29
N THR A 73 12.19 10.03 -20.01
CA THR A 73 12.12 11.43 -19.54
C THR A 73 12.24 11.48 -18.00
N PRO A 74 12.82 12.54 -17.41
CA PRO A 74 13.28 12.55 -16.03
C PRO A 74 12.15 12.88 -15.03
N PHE A 75 12.01 12.02 -14.00
CA PHE A 75 11.30 12.25 -12.74
C PHE A 75 9.94 12.94 -12.84
N GLU A 76 8.90 12.20 -13.24
CA GLU A 76 7.51 12.64 -13.02
C GLU A 76 6.82 11.75 -11.99
N THR A 77 6.65 12.30 -10.78
CA THR A 77 5.99 11.63 -9.65
C THR A 77 4.48 11.72 -9.86
N HIS A 78 3.97 10.92 -10.78
CA HIS A 78 2.55 10.72 -11.07
C HIS A 78 1.83 10.03 -9.90
N LEU A 79 1.56 10.78 -8.83
CA LEU A 79 0.68 10.35 -7.75
C LEU A 79 -0.76 10.30 -8.32
N CYS A 80 -1.17 9.15 -8.83
CA CYS A 80 -2.52 8.94 -9.32
C CYS A 80 -3.50 8.84 -8.13
N CYS A 81 -4.21 9.93 -7.87
CA CYS A 81 -5.43 9.91 -7.08
C CYS A 81 -6.53 9.27 -7.93
N CYS A 82 -7.04 8.12 -7.52
CA CYS A 82 -8.34 7.66 -8.00
C CYS A 82 -9.42 8.38 -7.18
N ASP A 83 -10.34 9.08 -7.86
CA ASP A 83 -11.58 9.66 -7.30
C ASP A 83 -12.48 8.58 -6.66
#